data_AF-A0A3D2SC13-F1
#
_entry.id   AF-A0A3D2SC13-F1
#
_cell.length_a   1.000
_cell.length_b   1.000
_cell.length_c   1.000
_cell.angle_alpha   90.00
_cell.angle_beta   90.00
_cell.angle_gamma   90.00
#
_symmetry.space_group_name_H-M   'P 1'
#
loop_
_entity.id
_entity.type
_entity.pdbx_description
1 polymer ?
#
loop_
_entity_poly.entity_id
_entity_poly.type
_entity_poly.pdbx_seq_one_letter_code
_entity_poly.pdbx_strand_id
1 'polypeptide(L)'
;VFCVVLMFFNWGTEALKWKLLIQPLLPIRFFRAFKAVWTGVTLGLFTPNRIGEYGGRLLYIPMRFRLSGVVSSLIGSYAQILATLLVGIIGLLSFTSEHLDIGTPVFTAIVFIGLLLLVLLVLGYYNLGVFITAMGHKRVFRKIMPYISVLDKYHNRDFTRIWMLSVLRFLIFSAQYLIFLRLFGVEIQLMEGMTAIGVIFLAQTILPSFTVAELFTRGNISLYFLGFYTDNSGAVLAASTSLWLLNLIIPATLGYLFILRKNFFKNKRST
;
A
#
# COMPACT_ATOMS: atom_id res chain seq x y z
N VAL A 1 9.00 -4.52 -21.23
CA VAL A 1 9.71 -5.58 -20.46
C VAL A 1 10.15 -5.10 -19.07
N PHE A 2 10.89 -4.00 -18.95
CA PHE A 2 11.39 -3.52 -17.67
C PHE A 2 10.31 -3.29 -16.58
N CYS A 3 9.19 -2.64 -16.92
CA CYS A 3 8.09 -2.46 -15.96
C CYS A 3 7.52 -3.79 -15.44
N VAL A 4 7.48 -4.83 -16.27
CA VAL A 4 7.01 -6.18 -15.88
C VAL A 4 7.96 -6.79 -14.85
N VAL A 5 9.26 -6.64 -15.04
CA VAL A 5 10.27 -7.06 -14.06
C VAL A 5 10.07 -6.33 -12.74
N LEU A 6 9.91 -4.99 -12.78
CA LEU A 6 9.60 -4.19 -11.60
C LEU A 6 8.31 -4.64 -10.90
N MET A 7 7.30 -5.10 -11.64
CA MET A 7 6.06 -5.63 -11.04
C MET A 7 6.33 -6.91 -10.23
N PHE A 8 7.21 -7.80 -10.69
CA PHE A 8 7.63 -8.96 -9.89
C PHE A 8 8.42 -8.56 -8.63
N PHE A 9 9.32 -7.58 -8.73
CA PHE A 9 10.01 -7.03 -7.55
C PHE A 9 9.03 -6.38 -6.57
N ASN A 10 8.04 -5.65 -7.08
CA ASN A 10 6.98 -5.04 -6.29
C ASN A 10 6.21 -6.12 -5.50
N TRP A 11 5.74 -7.17 -6.16
CA TRP A 11 5.03 -8.23 -5.44
C TRP A 11 5.92 -9.11 -4.57
N GLY A 12 7.18 -9.30 -4.96
CA GLY A 12 8.17 -9.99 -4.14
C GLY A 12 8.44 -9.26 -2.83
N THR A 13 8.52 -7.93 -2.86
CA THR A 13 8.70 -7.11 -1.65
C THR A 13 7.48 -7.17 -0.74
N GLU A 14 6.25 -7.16 -1.28
CA GLU A 14 5.03 -7.36 -0.46
C GLU A 14 4.95 -8.76 0.12
N ALA A 15 5.33 -9.78 -0.65
CA ALA A 15 5.40 -11.16 -0.18
C ALA A 15 6.43 -11.31 0.95
N LEU A 16 7.58 -10.65 0.84
CA LEU A 16 8.60 -10.63 1.88
C LEU A 16 8.10 -9.89 3.13
N LYS A 17 7.48 -8.72 2.96
CA LYS A 17 6.85 -7.95 4.05
C LYS A 17 5.81 -8.80 4.78
N TRP A 18 4.95 -9.47 4.03
CA TRP A 18 3.93 -10.35 4.58
C TRP A 18 4.50 -11.58 5.27
N LYS A 19 5.58 -12.17 4.73
CA LYS A 19 6.30 -13.26 5.38
C LYS A 19 6.85 -12.84 6.74
N LEU A 20 7.48 -11.66 6.83
CA LEU A 20 8.02 -11.14 8.09
C LEU A 20 6.91 -10.90 9.12
N LEU A 21 5.78 -10.32 8.69
CA LEU A 21 4.61 -10.10 9.53
C LEU A 21 4.01 -11.41 10.06
N ILE A 22 3.90 -12.45 9.24
CA ILE A 22 3.26 -13.68 9.71
C ILE A 22 4.21 -14.62 10.46
N GLN A 23 5.53 -14.44 10.34
CA GLN A 23 6.54 -15.33 10.93
C GLN A 23 6.38 -15.57 12.45
N PRO A 24 6.02 -14.59 13.30
CA PRO A 24 5.78 -14.82 14.73
C PRO A 24 4.54 -15.67 15.05
N LEU A 25 3.64 -15.84 14.08
CA LEU A 25 2.42 -16.64 14.19
C LEU A 25 2.57 -18.01 13.53
N LEU A 26 3.14 -18.02 12.32
CA LEU A 26 3.29 -19.21 11.50
C LEU A 26 4.51 -19.07 10.60
N PRO A 27 5.55 -19.92 10.74
CA PRO A 27 6.68 -19.92 9.83
C PRO A 27 6.21 -20.39 8.44
N ILE A 28 6.34 -19.52 7.44
CA ILE A 28 6.01 -19.83 6.05
C ILE A 28 7.18 -19.57 5.10
N ARG A 29 7.25 -20.38 4.03
CA ARG A 29 8.18 -20.15 2.93
C ARG A 29 7.73 -18.96 2.09
N PHE A 30 8.68 -18.27 1.45
CA PHE A 30 8.43 -17.09 0.61
C PHE A 30 7.36 -17.35 -0.46
N PHE A 31 7.43 -18.48 -1.17
CA PHE A 31 6.47 -18.79 -2.22
C PHE A 31 5.03 -18.97 -1.70
N ARG A 32 4.86 -19.44 -0.46
CA ARG A 32 3.54 -19.50 0.19
C ARG A 32 3.04 -18.08 0.52
N ALA A 33 3.92 -17.19 0.96
CA ALA A 33 3.58 -15.78 1.20
C ALA A 33 3.17 -15.08 -0.10
N PHE A 34 3.90 -15.32 -1.20
CA PHE A 34 3.60 -14.77 -2.51
C PHE A 34 2.21 -15.18 -3.02
N LYS A 35 1.89 -16.49 -2.94
CA LYS A 35 0.53 -16.98 -3.26
C LYS A 35 -0.55 -16.34 -2.40
N ALA A 36 -0.28 -16.19 -1.10
CA ALA A 36 -1.22 -15.56 -0.17
C ALA A 36 -1.49 -14.10 -0.52
N VAL A 37 -0.45 -13.34 -0.86
CA VAL A 37 -0.57 -11.94 -1.29
C VAL A 37 -1.39 -11.85 -2.58
N TRP A 38 -1.05 -12.60 -3.63
CA TRP A 38 -1.80 -12.55 -4.90
C TRP A 38 -3.26 -13.02 -4.76
N THR A 39 -3.50 -14.03 -3.92
CA THR A 39 -4.87 -14.43 -3.57
C THR A 39 -5.60 -13.30 -2.84
N GLY A 40 -4.91 -12.59 -1.95
CA GLY A 40 -5.38 -11.34 -1.33
C GLY A 40 -5.80 -10.32 -2.38
N VAL A 41 -4.90 -9.97 -3.31
CA VAL A 41 -5.16 -9.00 -4.37
C VAL A 41 -6.40 -9.37 -5.20
N THR A 42 -6.56 -10.66 -5.48
CA THR A 42 -7.74 -11.19 -6.19
C THR A 42 -9.04 -10.88 -5.45
N LEU A 43 -9.11 -11.20 -4.16
CA LEU A 43 -10.32 -10.92 -3.37
C LEU A 43 -10.49 -9.42 -3.10
N GLY A 44 -9.39 -8.68 -2.98
CA GLY A 44 -9.37 -7.23 -2.84
C GLY A 44 -10.07 -6.52 -4.00
N LEU A 45 -9.89 -7.03 -5.22
CA LEU A 45 -10.49 -6.49 -6.45
C LEU A 45 -12.02 -6.39 -6.41
N PHE A 46 -12.68 -7.27 -5.65
CA PHE A 46 -14.14 -7.34 -5.57
C PHE A 46 -14.70 -6.71 -4.29
N THR A 47 -13.88 -6.02 -3.50
CA THR A 47 -14.28 -5.48 -2.19
C THR A 47 -13.98 -3.99 -2.06
N PRO A 48 -14.85 -3.22 -1.37
CA PRO A 48 -14.58 -1.82 -1.05
C PRO A 48 -13.28 -1.67 -0.28
N ASN A 49 -12.51 -0.60 -0.56
CA ASN A 49 -11.23 -0.31 0.09
C ASN A 49 -10.28 -1.53 0.19
N ARG A 50 -10.41 -2.47 -0.75
CA ARG A 50 -9.60 -3.70 -0.83
C ARG A 50 -9.59 -4.51 0.47
N ILE A 51 -10.66 -4.46 1.27
CA ILE A 51 -10.77 -5.21 2.54
C ILE A 51 -10.63 -6.73 2.32
N GLY A 52 -11.00 -7.22 1.13
CA GLY A 52 -10.84 -8.61 0.71
C GLY A 52 -9.39 -9.08 0.67
N GLU A 53 -8.40 -8.19 0.61
CA GLU A 53 -6.98 -8.57 0.66
C GLU A 53 -6.61 -9.30 1.93
N TYR A 54 -7.15 -8.83 3.06
CA TYR A 54 -6.98 -9.48 4.34
C TYR A 54 -7.56 -10.90 4.26
N GLY A 55 -8.81 -11.03 3.80
CA GLY A 55 -9.50 -12.32 3.64
C GLY A 55 -8.73 -13.32 2.77
N GLY A 56 -8.16 -12.87 1.63
CA GLY A 56 -7.43 -13.77 0.74
C GLY A 56 -6.13 -14.28 1.35
N ARG A 57 -5.43 -13.43 2.13
CA ARG A 57 -4.25 -13.85 2.90
C ARG A 57 -4.64 -14.86 4.00
N LEU A 58 -5.80 -14.69 4.65
CA LEU A 58 -6.29 -15.60 5.70
C LEU A 58 -6.57 -17.03 5.20
N LEU A 59 -6.80 -17.22 3.91
CA LEU A 59 -6.93 -18.57 3.35
C LEU A 59 -5.68 -19.40 3.61
N TYR A 60 -4.50 -18.78 3.69
CA TYR A 60 -3.22 -19.47 3.91
C TYR A 60 -2.83 -19.58 5.39
N ILE A 61 -3.71 -19.17 6.30
CA ILE A 61 -3.50 -19.17 7.75
C ILE A 61 -4.49 -20.14 8.43
N PRO A 62 -4.03 -21.01 9.36
CA PRO A 62 -4.91 -21.85 10.17
C PRO A 62 -5.95 -21.03 10.94
N MET A 63 -7.17 -21.56 11.13
CA MET A 63 -8.30 -20.84 11.74
C MET A 63 -7.92 -20.14 13.05
N ARG A 64 -7.16 -20.82 13.92
CA ARG A 64 -6.69 -20.31 15.23
C ARG A 64 -5.87 -19.00 15.16
N PHE A 65 -5.22 -18.70 14.04
CA PHE A 65 -4.34 -17.54 13.91
C PHE A 65 -4.91 -16.46 12.98
N ARG A 66 -6.11 -16.64 12.44
CA ARG A 66 -6.64 -15.74 11.40
C ARG A 66 -6.77 -14.30 11.88
N LEU A 67 -7.36 -14.09 13.06
CA LEU A 67 -7.56 -12.72 13.57
C LEU A 67 -6.24 -12.04 13.93
N SER A 68 -5.26 -12.74 14.52
CA SER A 68 -3.90 -12.21 14.70
C SER A 68 -3.19 -11.93 13.36
N GLY A 69 -3.50 -12.71 12.33
CA GLY A 69 -3.05 -12.45 10.95
C GLY A 69 -3.65 -11.17 10.37
N VAL A 70 -4.92 -10.87 10.65
CA VAL A 70 -5.51 -9.57 10.28
C VAL A 70 -4.78 -8.43 10.97
N VAL A 71 -4.55 -8.53 12.29
CA VAL A 71 -3.77 -7.52 13.05
C VAL A 71 -2.39 -7.32 12.42
N SER A 72 -1.68 -8.40 12.13
CA SER A 72 -0.37 -8.35 11.47
C SER A 72 -0.43 -7.68 10.09
N SER A 73 -1.52 -7.91 9.34
CA SER A 73 -1.70 -7.24 8.04
C SER A 73 -1.91 -5.73 8.20
N LEU A 74 -2.66 -5.30 9.23
CA LEU A 74 -2.89 -3.89 9.52
C LEU A 74 -1.58 -3.15 9.86
N ILE A 75 -0.64 -3.80 10.57
CA ILE A 75 0.70 -3.25 10.80
C ILE A 75 1.42 -3.01 9.47
N GLY A 76 1.33 -3.96 8.54
CA GLY A 76 1.88 -3.83 7.19
C GLY A 76 1.25 -2.71 6.37
N SER A 77 -0.07 -2.53 6.48
CA SER A 77 -0.80 -1.42 5.85
C SER A 77 -0.43 -0.07 6.47
N TYR A 78 -0.26 -0.01 7.79
CA TYR A 78 0.20 1.20 8.48
C TYR A 78 1.61 1.59 8.01
N ALA A 79 2.54 0.63 7.93
CA ALA A 79 3.87 0.88 7.38
C ALA A 79 3.84 1.45 5.95
N GLN A 80 2.90 0.97 5.12
CA GLN A 80 2.70 1.48 3.77
C GLN A 80 2.17 2.92 3.77
N ILE A 81 1.16 3.21 4.58
CA ILE A 81 0.61 4.56 4.73
C ILE A 81 1.71 5.53 5.20
N LEU A 82 2.52 5.13 6.19
CA LEU A 82 3.64 5.96 6.66
C LEU A 82 4.65 6.27 5.56
N ALA A 83 5.03 5.27 4.76
CA ALA A 83 5.94 5.49 3.63
C ALA A 83 5.35 6.47 2.61
N THR A 84 4.06 6.32 2.27
CA THR A 84 3.37 7.22 1.34
C THR A 84 3.20 8.62 1.92
N LEU A 85 2.87 8.76 3.20
CA LEU A 85 2.74 10.05 3.86
C LEU A 85 4.08 10.79 3.90
N LEU A 86 5.17 10.11 4.24
CA LEU A 86 6.49 10.72 4.27
C LEU A 86 6.85 11.33 2.91
N VAL A 87 6.80 10.53 1.84
CA VAL A 87 7.18 11.02 0.51
C VAL A 87 6.13 11.96 -0.07
N GLY A 88 4.86 11.71 0.22
CA GLY A 88 3.74 12.52 -0.23
C GLY A 88 3.72 13.91 0.37
N ILE A 89 4.04 14.06 1.66
CA ILE A 89 4.18 15.37 2.31
C ILE A 89 5.35 16.13 1.70
N ILE A 90 6.51 15.48 1.50
CA ILE A 90 7.66 16.12 0.83
C ILE A 90 7.25 16.59 -0.57
N GLY A 91 6.60 15.74 -1.36
CA GLY A 91 6.08 16.09 -2.67
C GLY A 91 5.05 17.21 -2.62
N LEU A 92 4.17 17.24 -1.62
CA LEU A 92 3.16 18.29 -1.46
C LEU A 92 3.82 19.64 -1.20
N LEU A 93 4.82 19.68 -0.32
CA LEU A 93 5.56 20.90 -0.01
C LEU A 93 6.32 21.43 -1.23
N SER A 94 6.99 20.56 -1.97
CA SER A 94 7.67 20.93 -3.22
C SER A 94 6.66 21.43 -4.27
N PHE A 95 5.56 20.69 -4.47
CA PHE A 95 4.53 21.04 -5.44
C PHE A 95 3.89 22.39 -5.14
N THR A 96 3.50 22.63 -3.88
CA THR A 96 2.87 23.90 -3.49
C THR A 96 3.86 25.05 -3.61
N SER A 97 5.14 24.86 -3.27
CA SER A 97 6.15 25.91 -3.43
C SER A 97 6.42 26.31 -4.89
N GLU A 98 6.22 25.39 -5.82
CA GLU A 98 6.53 25.59 -7.24
C GLU A 98 5.31 26.10 -8.04
N HIS A 99 4.10 25.61 -7.73
CA HIS A 99 2.92 25.81 -8.56
C HIS A 99 1.80 26.61 -7.91
N LEU A 100 1.82 26.80 -6.59
CA LEU A 100 0.74 27.47 -5.87
C LEU A 100 1.29 28.71 -5.14
N ASP A 101 0.72 29.87 -5.43
CA ASP A 101 1.01 31.10 -4.68
C ASP A 101 0.24 31.08 -3.35
N ILE A 102 0.69 30.22 -2.44
CA ILE A 102 0.17 30.12 -1.07
C ILE A 102 0.93 31.12 -0.21
N GLY A 103 0.23 32.12 0.31
CA GLY A 103 0.83 33.10 1.21
C GLY A 103 1.66 32.46 2.33
N THR A 104 2.80 33.07 2.65
CA THR A 104 3.82 32.50 3.55
C THR A 104 3.29 31.99 4.90
N PRO A 105 2.28 32.60 5.57
CA PRO A 105 1.77 32.06 6.83
C PRO A 105 1.00 30.74 6.64
N VAL A 106 0.23 30.63 5.56
CA VAL A 106 -0.57 29.43 5.25
C VAL A 106 0.35 28.27 4.87
N PHE A 107 1.36 28.53 4.02
CA PHE A 107 2.36 27.51 3.67
C PHE A 107 3.08 26.99 4.93
N THR A 108 3.51 27.89 5.82
CA THR A 108 4.18 27.52 7.07
C THR A 108 3.27 26.67 7.98
N ALA A 109 1.98 27.01 8.08
CA ALA A 109 1.02 26.22 8.85
C ALA A 109 0.82 24.81 8.26
N ILE A 110 0.73 24.69 6.93
CA ILE A 110 0.61 23.39 6.25
C ILE A 110 1.84 22.52 6.52
N VAL A 111 3.05 23.08 6.41
CA VAL A 111 4.30 22.39 6.72
C VAL A 111 4.30 21.88 8.17
N PHE A 112 3.98 22.77 9.13
CA PHE A 112 4.00 22.45 10.54
C PHE A 112 3.00 21.34 10.89
N ILE A 113 1.75 21.45 10.42
CA ILE A 113 0.71 20.45 10.66
C ILE A 113 1.09 19.11 10.00
N GLY A 114 1.60 19.13 8.76
CA GLY A 114 2.05 17.94 8.06
C GLY A 114 3.17 17.22 8.80
N LEU A 115 4.18 17.95 9.26
CA LEU A 115 5.30 17.41 10.04
C LEU A 115 4.82 16.85 11.39
N LEU A 116 3.96 17.59 12.09
CA LEU A 116 3.39 17.16 13.37
C LEU A 116 2.61 15.84 13.22
N LEU A 117 1.74 15.75 12.20
CA LEU A 117 0.99 14.53 11.91
C LEU A 117 1.93 13.36 11.61
N LEU A 118 2.96 13.59 10.79
CA LEU A 118 3.95 12.56 10.45
C LEU A 118 4.68 12.05 11.70
N VAL A 119 5.13 12.95 12.58
CA VAL A 119 5.79 12.58 13.84
C VAL A 119 4.84 11.76 14.73
N LEU A 120 3.59 12.19 14.89
CA LEU A 120 2.60 11.48 15.70
C LEU A 120 2.32 10.06 15.16
N LEU A 121 2.23 9.90 13.83
CA LEU A 121 2.02 8.60 13.21
C LEU A 121 3.25 7.70 13.33
N VAL A 122 4.47 8.24 13.18
CA VAL A 122 5.71 7.47 13.40
C VAL A 122 5.77 7.00 14.86
N LEU A 123 5.50 7.87 15.82
CA LEU A 123 5.45 7.51 17.23
C LEU A 123 4.38 6.44 17.50
N GLY A 124 3.19 6.58 16.92
CA GLY A 124 2.11 5.61 17.04
C GLY A 124 2.44 4.24 16.42
N TYR A 125 3.23 4.20 15.36
CA TYR A 125 3.66 2.95 14.72
C TYR A 125 4.67 2.18 15.56
N TYR A 126 5.70 2.85 16.10
CA TYR A 126 6.69 2.20 16.96
C TYR A 126 6.19 1.91 18.37
N ASN A 127 5.18 2.64 18.85
CA ASN A 127 4.57 2.45 20.17
C ASN A 127 3.16 1.85 20.10
N LEU A 128 2.87 1.06 19.05
CA LEU A 128 1.54 0.52 18.79
C LEU A 128 0.97 -0.28 19.98
N GLY A 129 1.82 -1.04 20.66
CA GLY A 129 1.44 -1.79 21.87
C GLY A 129 0.94 -0.88 22.99
N VAL A 130 1.64 0.23 23.26
CA VAL A 130 1.27 1.22 24.29
C VAL A 130 -0.07 1.89 23.96
N PHE A 131 -0.26 2.26 22.70
CA PHE A 131 -1.51 2.92 22.27
C PHE A 131 -2.73 2.00 22.44
N ILE A 132 -2.56 0.71 22.15
CA ILE A 132 -3.66 -0.24 22.26
C ILE A 132 -3.96 -0.61 23.72
N THR A 133 -2.93 -0.77 24.57
CA THR A 133 -3.15 -1.04 26.00
C THR A 133 -3.82 0.14 26.70
N ALA A 134 -3.45 1.38 26.35
CA ALA A 134 -4.12 2.60 26.83
C ALA A 134 -5.63 2.62 26.48
N MET A 135 -6.03 2.05 25.34
CA MET A 135 -7.45 1.95 24.94
C MET A 135 -8.16 0.68 25.46
N GLY A 136 -7.46 -0.20 26.17
CA GLY A 136 -7.96 -1.51 26.62
C GLY A 136 -9.14 -1.47 27.61
N HIS A 137 -9.50 -0.29 28.10
CA HIS A 137 -10.54 -0.09 29.10
C HIS A 137 -11.94 -0.18 28.47
N LYS A 138 -12.04 0.08 27.16
CA LYS A 138 -13.29 0.02 26.40
C LYS A 138 -13.67 -1.44 26.06
N ARG A 139 -14.96 -1.75 26.17
CA ARG A 139 -15.53 -3.11 25.96
C ARG A 139 -15.17 -3.74 24.61
N VAL A 140 -15.04 -2.93 23.56
CA VAL A 140 -14.65 -3.38 22.21
C VAL A 140 -13.20 -3.86 22.19
N PHE A 141 -12.27 -3.14 22.81
CA PHE A 141 -10.85 -3.46 22.80
C PHE A 141 -10.54 -4.73 23.61
N ARG A 142 -11.28 -5.00 24.69
CA ARG A 142 -11.15 -6.26 25.44
C ARG A 142 -11.40 -7.51 24.59
N LYS A 143 -12.32 -7.44 23.61
CA LYS A 143 -12.60 -8.56 22.70
C LYS A 143 -11.49 -8.81 21.68
N ILE A 144 -10.72 -7.77 21.33
CA ILE A 144 -9.67 -7.85 20.31
C ILE A 144 -8.29 -8.10 20.94
N MET A 145 -8.12 -7.78 22.23
CA MET A 145 -6.88 -7.90 23.00
C MET A 145 -6.12 -9.23 22.81
N PRO A 146 -6.79 -10.41 22.81
CA PRO A 146 -6.08 -11.69 22.59
C PRO A 146 -5.36 -11.76 21.24
N TYR A 147 -5.90 -11.11 20.20
CA TYR A 147 -5.32 -11.10 18.86
C TYR A 147 -4.21 -10.05 18.71
N ILE A 148 -4.25 -9.02 19.55
CA ILE A 148 -3.28 -7.92 19.58
C ILE A 148 -2.01 -8.32 20.34
N SER A 149 -2.07 -9.31 21.24
CA SER A 149 -0.89 -9.89 21.90
C SER A 149 0.22 -10.36 20.94
N VAL A 150 -0.07 -10.53 19.65
CA VAL A 150 0.95 -10.75 18.61
C VAL A 150 1.96 -9.61 18.53
N LEU A 151 1.56 -8.38 18.88
CA LEU A 151 2.41 -7.19 18.89
C LEU A 151 3.61 -7.36 19.82
N ASP A 152 3.44 -8.06 20.94
CA ASP A 152 4.49 -8.30 21.93
C ASP A 152 5.62 -9.18 21.38
N LYS A 153 5.40 -9.85 20.25
CA LYS A 153 6.41 -10.67 19.58
C LYS A 153 7.29 -9.89 18.60
N TYR A 154 6.92 -8.65 18.25
CA TYR A 154 7.69 -7.82 17.32
C TYR A 154 8.63 -6.90 18.08
N HIS A 155 9.83 -6.74 17.53
CA HIS A 155 10.79 -5.77 18.03
C HIS A 155 10.78 -4.53 17.12
N ASN A 156 11.29 -3.40 17.61
CA ASN A 156 11.44 -2.17 16.80
C ASN A 156 12.17 -2.41 15.47
N ARG A 157 13.13 -3.33 15.45
CA ARG A 157 13.84 -3.74 14.23
C ARG A 157 12.92 -4.35 13.17
N ASP A 158 11.88 -5.07 13.59
CA ASP A 158 10.88 -5.66 12.67
C ASP A 158 10.02 -4.55 12.05
N PHE A 159 9.54 -3.60 12.86
CA PHE A 159 8.82 -2.41 12.38
C PHE A 159 9.65 -1.63 11.36
N THR A 160 10.93 -1.37 11.64
CA THR A 160 11.82 -0.69 10.69
C THR A 160 12.00 -1.49 9.40
N ARG A 161 12.19 -2.82 9.47
CA ARG A 161 12.28 -3.68 8.27
C ARG A 161 11.01 -3.63 7.42
N ILE A 162 9.85 -3.72 8.06
CA ILE A 162 8.53 -3.66 7.39
C ILE A 162 8.33 -2.30 6.72
N TRP A 163 8.73 -1.22 7.40
CA TRP A 163 8.66 0.13 6.85
C TRP A 163 9.62 0.34 5.67
N MET A 164 10.87 -0.11 5.77
CA MET A 164 11.84 -0.05 4.64
C MET A 164 11.33 -0.81 3.40
N LEU A 165 10.69 -1.98 3.58
CA LEU A 165 10.07 -2.70 2.46
C LEU A 165 8.90 -1.92 1.85
N SER A 166 8.17 -1.15 2.65
CA SER A 166 7.09 -0.27 2.17
C SER A 166 7.62 0.93 1.38
N VAL A 167 8.74 1.53 1.84
CA VAL A 167 9.46 2.59 1.10
C VAL A 167 9.98 2.05 -0.23
N LEU A 168 10.59 0.86 -0.24
CA LEU A 168 11.05 0.23 -1.48
C LEU A 168 9.90 -0.01 -2.47
N ARG A 169 8.73 -0.46 -2.00
CA ARG A 169 7.54 -0.58 -2.86
C ARG A 169 7.12 0.76 -3.44
N PHE A 170 7.09 1.81 -2.63
CA PHE A 170 6.78 3.15 -3.10
C PHE A 170 7.74 3.55 -4.23
N LEU A 171 9.05 3.39 -4.05
CA LEU A 171 10.05 3.70 -5.07
C LEU A 171 9.87 2.89 -6.35
N ILE A 172 9.54 1.59 -6.25
CA ILE A 172 9.26 0.75 -7.41
C ILE A 172 8.02 1.27 -8.17
N PHE A 173 6.94 1.60 -7.47
CA PHE A 173 5.73 2.17 -8.09
C PHE A 173 6.01 3.51 -8.76
N SER A 174 6.76 4.40 -8.11
CA SER A 174 7.13 5.70 -8.68
C SER A 174 8.02 5.56 -9.91
N ALA A 175 9.01 4.67 -9.86
CA ALA A 175 9.85 4.36 -11.02
C ALA A 175 9.02 3.81 -12.19
N GLN A 176 8.11 2.87 -11.94
CA GLN A 176 7.21 2.36 -12.98
C GLN A 176 6.35 3.48 -13.57
N TYR A 177 5.83 4.39 -12.73
CA TYR A 177 4.97 5.47 -13.20
C TYR A 177 5.75 6.48 -14.07
N LEU A 178 6.94 6.91 -13.64
CA LEU A 178 7.83 7.75 -14.45
C LEU A 178 8.17 7.13 -15.80
N ILE A 179 8.43 5.82 -15.82
CA ILE A 179 8.74 5.11 -17.06
C ILE A 179 7.53 5.11 -17.98
N PHE A 180 6.32 4.86 -17.47
CA PHE A 180 5.12 4.95 -18.28
C PHE A 180 4.87 6.35 -18.81
N LEU A 181 5.06 7.40 -18.00
CA LEU A 181 4.93 8.79 -18.45
C LEU A 181 5.87 9.07 -19.62
N ARG A 182 7.15 8.72 -19.50
CA ARG A 182 8.14 8.91 -20.58
C ARG A 182 7.82 8.06 -21.82
N LEU A 183 7.39 6.81 -21.63
CA LEU A 183 7.00 5.92 -22.73
C LEU A 183 5.83 6.46 -23.54
N PHE A 184 4.91 7.20 -22.92
CA PHE A 184 3.76 7.82 -23.59
C PHE A 184 4.03 9.25 -24.05
N GLY A 185 5.28 9.72 -24.00
CA GLY A 185 5.68 11.03 -24.55
C GLY A 185 5.48 12.20 -23.58
N VAL A 186 5.45 11.97 -22.27
CA VAL A 186 5.54 13.04 -21.27
C VAL A 186 7.01 13.30 -20.94
N GLU A 187 7.52 14.44 -21.40
CA GLU A 187 8.86 14.93 -21.10
C GLU A 187 8.83 15.70 -19.78
N ILE A 188 8.99 14.98 -18.66
CA ILE A 188 9.03 15.55 -17.31
C ILE A 188 10.39 15.29 -16.67
N GLN A 189 10.93 16.30 -15.98
CA GLN A 189 12.16 16.13 -15.24
C GLN A 189 11.96 15.13 -14.10
N LEU A 190 13.05 14.47 -13.69
CA LEU A 190 12.96 13.42 -12.68
C LEU A 190 12.38 13.95 -11.36
N MET A 191 12.79 15.14 -10.93
CA MET A 191 12.35 15.72 -9.66
C MET A 191 10.89 16.16 -9.71
N GLU A 192 10.49 16.90 -10.75
CA GLU A 192 9.10 17.28 -11.04
C GLU A 192 8.17 16.06 -11.05
N GLY A 193 8.57 14.99 -11.75
CA GLY A 193 7.79 13.76 -11.80
C GLY A 193 7.70 13.07 -10.44
N MET A 194 8.77 13.03 -9.66
CA MET A 194 8.74 12.48 -8.29
C MET A 194 7.86 13.31 -7.34
N THR A 195 7.91 14.63 -7.47
CA THR A 195 7.04 15.58 -6.75
C THR A 195 5.57 15.29 -7.08
N ALA A 196 5.20 15.31 -8.37
CA ALA A 196 3.83 15.05 -8.81
C ALA A 196 3.34 13.66 -8.38
N ILE A 197 4.14 12.61 -8.57
CA ILE A 197 3.78 11.24 -8.18
C ILE A 197 3.60 11.11 -6.66
N GLY A 198 4.45 11.77 -5.87
CA GLY A 198 4.32 11.82 -4.41
C GLY A 198 2.96 12.37 -3.99
N VAL A 199 2.55 13.50 -4.55
CA VAL A 199 1.25 14.13 -4.25
C VAL A 199 0.08 13.29 -4.77
N ILE A 200 0.21 12.71 -5.96
CA ILE A 200 -0.81 11.81 -6.53
C ILE A 200 -1.04 10.61 -5.60
N PHE A 201 0.01 9.94 -5.14
CA PHE A 201 -0.13 8.79 -4.22
C PHE A 201 -0.63 9.20 -2.84
N LEU A 202 -0.26 10.40 -2.36
CA LEU A 202 -0.83 10.98 -1.14
C LEU A 202 -2.35 11.16 -1.26
N ALA A 203 -2.81 11.84 -2.32
CA ALA A 203 -4.22 12.08 -2.57
C ALA A 203 -5.02 10.77 -2.71
N GLN A 204 -4.44 9.78 -3.40
CA GLN A 204 -5.04 8.44 -3.53
C GLN A 204 -5.12 7.66 -2.21
N THR A 205 -4.27 7.98 -1.22
CA THR A 205 -4.30 7.32 0.09
C THR A 205 -5.43 7.84 0.98
N ILE A 206 -5.83 9.10 0.80
CA ILE A 206 -6.86 9.76 1.62
C ILE A 206 -8.27 9.41 1.12
N LEU A 207 -8.44 9.26 -0.19
CA LEU A 207 -9.75 9.06 -0.81
C LEU A 207 -10.19 7.59 -0.74
N PRO A 208 -11.30 7.26 -0.05
CA PRO A 208 -11.85 5.91 -0.05
C PRO A 208 -12.37 5.56 -1.45
N SER A 209 -12.20 4.30 -1.87
CA SER A 209 -12.52 3.89 -3.23
C SER A 209 -12.98 2.43 -3.37
N PHE A 210 -13.72 2.19 -4.44
CA PHE A 210 -14.00 0.85 -4.99
C PHE A 210 -13.17 0.67 -6.25
N THR A 211 -12.81 -0.56 -6.62
CA THR A 211 -11.83 -0.84 -7.69
C THR A 211 -12.16 -0.20 -9.06
N VAL A 212 -13.42 -0.13 -9.48
CA VAL A 212 -13.78 0.56 -10.74
C VAL A 212 -13.72 2.08 -10.55
N ALA A 213 -14.22 2.58 -9.41
CA ALA A 213 -14.09 3.99 -9.06
C ALA A 213 -12.62 4.42 -8.95
N GLU A 214 -11.71 3.52 -8.52
CA GLU A 214 -10.27 3.77 -8.47
C GLU A 214 -9.69 4.11 -9.83
N LEU A 215 -10.16 3.48 -10.91
CA LEU A 215 -9.63 3.80 -12.24
C LEU A 215 -9.94 5.26 -12.61
N PHE A 216 -11.18 5.69 -12.38
CA PHE A 216 -11.61 7.06 -12.66
C PHE A 216 -10.98 8.07 -11.71
N THR A 217 -10.97 7.81 -10.40
CA THR A 217 -10.40 8.74 -9.41
C THR A 217 -8.90 8.89 -9.61
N ARG A 218 -8.16 7.80 -9.86
CA ARG A 218 -6.71 7.86 -10.10
C ARG A 218 -6.38 8.61 -11.38
N GLY A 219 -7.15 8.41 -12.45
CA GLY A 219 -7.01 9.15 -13.69
C GLY A 219 -7.17 10.66 -13.46
N ASN A 220 -8.25 11.07 -12.81
CA ASN A 220 -8.53 12.48 -12.54
C ASN A 220 -7.51 13.14 -11.60
N ILE A 221 -7.09 12.45 -10.53
CA ILE A 221 -6.03 12.95 -9.65
C ILE A 221 -4.72 13.13 -10.43
N SER A 222 -4.40 12.16 -11.30
CA SER A 222 -3.19 12.23 -12.11
C SER A 222 -3.24 13.38 -13.11
N LEU A 223 -4.37 13.56 -13.80
CA LEU A 223 -4.61 14.68 -14.70
C LEU A 223 -4.47 16.02 -14.00
N TYR A 224 -5.04 16.14 -12.79
CA TYR A 224 -4.95 17.39 -12.03
C TYR A 224 -3.51 17.76 -11.71
N PHE A 225 -2.73 16.86 -11.10
CA PHE A 225 -1.37 17.20 -10.66
C PHE A 225 -0.35 17.21 -11.80
N LEU A 226 -0.44 16.30 -12.77
CA LEU A 226 0.48 16.28 -13.92
C LEU A 226 0.12 17.33 -14.97
N GLY A 227 -1.11 17.85 -14.97
CA GLY A 227 -1.54 18.94 -15.86
C GLY A 227 -0.75 20.25 -15.67
N PHE A 228 -0.09 20.41 -14.52
CA PHE A 228 0.84 21.53 -14.29
C PHE A 228 2.17 21.38 -15.03
N TYR A 229 2.53 20.16 -15.44
CA TYR A 229 3.81 19.85 -16.09
C TYR A 229 3.64 19.44 -17.57
N THR A 230 2.44 19.03 -17.99
CA THR A 230 2.19 18.59 -19.37
C THR A 230 0.74 18.77 -19.79
N ASP A 231 0.54 19.20 -21.04
CA ASP A 231 -0.78 19.26 -21.68
C ASP A 231 -1.23 17.90 -22.27
N ASN A 232 -0.36 16.89 -22.26
CA ASN A 232 -0.65 15.58 -22.84
C ASN A 232 -1.48 14.70 -21.90
N SER A 233 -2.75 15.09 -21.71
CA SER A 233 -3.73 14.39 -20.88
C SER A 233 -3.91 12.91 -21.28
N GLY A 234 -3.86 12.61 -22.59
CA GLY A 234 -3.93 11.24 -23.11
C GLY A 234 -2.78 10.37 -22.59
N ALA A 235 -1.55 10.88 -22.60
CA ALA A 235 -0.39 10.17 -22.07
C ALA A 235 -0.46 9.98 -20.55
N VAL A 236 -0.95 10.96 -19.80
CA VAL A 236 -1.15 10.85 -18.35
C VAL A 236 -2.14 9.75 -18.00
N LEU A 237 -3.30 9.70 -18.70
CA LEU A 237 -4.30 8.66 -18.50
C LEU A 237 -3.78 7.27 -18.89
N ALA A 238 -3.06 7.17 -20.01
CA ALA A 238 -2.44 5.94 -20.47
C ALA A 238 -1.40 5.43 -19.45
N ALA A 239 -0.59 6.33 -18.88
CA ALA A 239 0.41 5.99 -17.87
C ALA A 239 -0.22 5.47 -16.57
N SER A 240 -1.19 6.21 -16.04
CA SER A 240 -1.90 5.85 -14.80
C SER A 240 -2.63 4.51 -14.94
N THR A 241 -3.32 4.31 -16.08
CA THR A 241 -4.04 3.08 -16.40
C THR A 241 -3.09 1.90 -16.58
N SER A 242 -1.97 2.09 -17.28
CA SER A 242 -0.96 1.04 -17.48
C SER A 242 -0.35 0.59 -16.17
N LEU A 243 -0.05 1.53 -15.26
CA LEU A 243 0.45 1.23 -13.92
C LEU A 243 -0.57 0.39 -13.14
N TRP A 244 -1.85 0.75 -13.19
CA TRP A 244 -2.95 0.04 -12.54
C TRP A 244 -3.17 -1.36 -13.12
N LEU A 245 -3.22 -1.50 -14.44
CA LEU A 245 -3.36 -2.81 -15.11
C LEU A 245 -2.22 -3.75 -14.73
N LEU A 246 -0.98 -3.25 -14.81
CA LEU A 246 0.21 -4.04 -14.55
C LEU A 246 0.29 -4.48 -13.07
N ASN A 247 0.01 -3.58 -12.14
CA ASN A 247 0.17 -3.83 -10.70
C ASN A 247 -1.12 -4.18 -9.96
N LEU A 248 -2.25 -4.34 -10.63
CA LEU A 248 -3.50 -4.81 -9.98
C LEU A 248 -4.15 -5.95 -10.75
N ILE A 249 -4.46 -5.73 -12.03
CA ILE A 249 -5.24 -6.69 -12.82
C ILE A 249 -4.45 -7.97 -13.12
N ILE A 250 -3.20 -7.85 -13.57
CA ILE A 250 -2.37 -9.05 -13.85
C ILE A 250 -2.16 -9.90 -12.57
N PRO A 251 -1.76 -9.34 -11.42
CA PRO A 251 -1.62 -10.11 -10.18
C PRO A 251 -2.94 -10.72 -9.68
N ALA A 252 -4.06 -9.99 -9.81
CA ALA A 252 -5.38 -10.49 -9.40
C ALA A 252 -5.82 -11.69 -10.25
N THR A 253 -5.65 -11.61 -11.57
CA THR A 253 -6.01 -12.72 -12.48
C THR A 253 -5.14 -13.95 -12.23
N LEU A 254 -3.84 -13.78 -12.01
CA LEU A 254 -2.95 -14.89 -11.65
C LEU A 254 -3.23 -15.45 -10.25
N GLY A 255 -3.60 -14.59 -9.30
CA GLY A 255 -3.99 -15.00 -7.95
C GLY A 255 -5.26 -15.86 -7.93
N TYR A 256 -6.21 -15.58 -8.82
CA TYR A 256 -7.42 -16.39 -8.99
C TYR A 256 -7.12 -17.86 -9.32
N LEU A 257 -6.09 -18.13 -10.13
CA LEU A 257 -5.65 -19.49 -10.43
C LEU A 257 -5.22 -20.27 -9.17
N PHE A 258 -4.68 -19.58 -8.16
CA PHE A 258 -4.32 -20.22 -6.89
C PHE A 258 -5.54 -20.55 -6.02
N ILE A 259 -6.62 -19.75 -6.12
CA ILE A 259 -7.89 -20.04 -5.44
C ILE A 259 -8.51 -21.30 -6.02
N LEU A 260 -8.61 -21.38 -7.35
CA LEU A 260 -9.20 -22.53 -8.05
C LEU A 260 -8.48 -23.83 -7.69
N ARG A 261 -7.15 -23.88 -7.82
CA ARG A 261 -6.38 -25.09 -7.49
C ARG A 261 -6.64 -25.57 -6.07
N LYS A 262 -6.76 -24.65 -5.10
CA LYS A 262 -6.99 -25.03 -3.70
C LYS A 262 -8.38 -25.65 -3.47
N ASN A 263 -9.41 -25.16 -4.14
CA ASN A 263 -10.76 -25.72 -4.05
C ASN A 263 -10.86 -27.09 -4.75
N PHE A 264 -10.22 -27.24 -5.92
CA PHE A 264 -10.18 -28.52 -6.65
C PHE A 264 -9.52 -29.67 -5.86
N PHE A 265 -8.45 -29.41 -5.11
CA PHE A 265 -7.78 -30.45 -4.29
C PHE A 265 -8.48 -30.76 -2.96
N LYS A 266 -9.41 -29.91 -2.49
CA LYS A 266 -10.19 -30.19 -1.29
C LYS A 266 -11.34 -31.17 -1.58
N ASN A 267 -11.96 -31.07 -2.76
CA ASN A 267 -13.03 -31.99 -3.19
C ASN A 267 -12.57 -33.40 -3.53
N LYS A 268 -11.30 -33.61 -3.90
CA LYS A 268 -10.74 -34.96 -4.19
C LYS A 268 -10.33 -35.77 -2.94
N ARG A 269 -10.36 -35.17 -1.74
CA ARG A 269 -10.06 -35.88 -0.47
C ARG A 269 -11.32 -36.16 0.37
N SER A 270 -12.49 -35.83 -0.15
CA SER A 270 -13.79 -36.04 0.51
C SER A 270 -14.71 -36.99 -0.29
N THR A 271 -14.14 -37.80 -1.17
CA THR A 271 -14.76 -38.91 -1.90
C THR A 271 -13.88 -40.13 -1.72
#